data_AF-A0A1T5G310-F1
#
_entry.id   AF-A0A1T5G310-F1
#
_cell.length_a   1.000
_cell.length_b   1.000
_cell.length_c   1.000
_cell.angle_alpha   90.00
_cell.angle_beta   90.00
_cell.angle_gamma   90.00
#
_symmetry.space_group_name_H-M   'P 1'
#
loop_
_entity.id
_entity.type
_entity.pdbx_description
1 polymer ?
#
loop_
_entity_poly.entity_id
_entity_poly.type
_entity_poly.pdbx_seq_one_letter_code
_entity_poly.pdbx_strand_id
1 'polypeptide(L)' 'MSWFAAAFDDLRDPRTGNARRHDLLEVLTMALTASICGAESCSDFADFAVDR' A
#
# COMPACT_ATOMS: atom_id res chain seq x y z
N MET A 1 0.32 -18.72 -2.54
CA MET A 1 -0.16 -17.32 -2.45
C MET A 1 -0.72 -17.11 -1.05
N SER A 2 -0.45 -15.97 -0.41
CA SER A 2 -1.09 -15.62 0.87
C SER A 2 -2.57 -15.31 0.66
N TRP A 3 -3.38 -15.40 1.72
CA TRP A 3 -4.79 -15.00 1.67
C TRP A 3 -4.94 -13.53 1.23
N PHE A 4 -3.97 -12.69 1.60
CA PHE A 4 -3.94 -11.28 1.23
C PHE A 4 -3.79 -11.11 -0.28
N ALA A 5 -2.83 -11.78 -0.90
CA ALA A 5 -2.68 -11.73 -2.36
C ALA A 5 -3.93 -12.27 -3.08
N ALA A 6 -4.53 -13.34 -2.57
CA ALA A 6 -5.77 -13.89 -3.14
C ALA A 6 -6.96 -12.92 -3.04
N ALA A 7 -7.02 -12.09 -2.00
CA ALA A 7 -8.09 -11.09 -1.84
C ALA A 7 -8.05 -9.98 -2.92
N PHE A 8 -6.91 -9.81 -3.60
CA PHE A 8 -6.70 -8.78 -4.63
C PHE A 8 -6.39 -9.36 -6.01
N ASP A 9 -6.56 -10.68 -6.23
CA ASP A 9 -6.17 -11.34 -7.48
C ASP A 9 -6.94 -10.82 -8.70
N ASP A 10 -8.22 -10.47 -8.50
CA ASP A 10 -9.07 -9.86 -9.53
C ASP A 10 -8.88 -8.33 -9.67
N LEU A 11 -8.06 -7.71 -8.81
CA LEU A 11 -7.83 -6.26 -8.83
C LEU A 11 -6.67 -5.91 -9.75
N ARG A 12 -7.00 -5.43 -10.95
CA ARG A 12 -6.01 -4.79 -11.83
C ARG A 12 -5.46 -3.52 -11.18
N ASP A 13 -4.14 -3.39 -11.14
CA ASP A 13 -3.46 -2.20 -10.60
C ASP A 13 -3.94 -0.91 -11.29
N PRO A 14 -4.67 -0.03 -10.57
CA PRO A 14 -5.24 1.20 -11.13
C PRO A 14 -4.21 2.34 -11.23
N ARG A 15 -3.04 2.18 -10.59
CA ARG A 15 -2.01 3.22 -10.57
C ARG A 15 -1.45 3.45 -11.96
N THR A 16 -0.88 4.63 -12.20
CA THR A 16 -0.26 5.01 -13.48
C THR A 16 1.07 5.73 -13.23
N GLY A 17 1.90 5.84 -14.26
CA GLY A 17 3.18 6.57 -14.18
C GLY A 17 4.13 6.03 -13.11
N ASN A 18 4.74 6.94 -12.35
CA ASN A 18 5.71 6.62 -11.30
C ASN A 18 5.12 5.81 -10.14
N ALA A 19 3.80 5.83 -9.94
CA ALA A 19 3.14 5.09 -8.86
C ALA A 19 3.21 3.55 -9.05
N ARG A 20 3.56 3.05 -10.25
CA ARG A 20 3.80 1.63 -10.53
C ARG A 20 5.22 1.15 -10.18
N ARG A 21 6.08 2.03 -9.67
CA ARG A 21 7.45 1.65 -9.28
C ARG A 21 7.52 0.76 -8.04
N HIS A 22 6.46 0.76 -7.24
CA HIS A 22 6.35 -0.04 -6.02
C HIS A 22 5.30 -1.12 -6.22
N ASP A 23 5.50 -2.28 -5.60
CA ASP A 23 4.51 -3.36 -5.64
C ASP A 23 3.16 -2.89 -5.07
N LEU A 24 2.06 -3.32 -5.67
CA LEU A 24 0.73 -2.86 -5.25
C LEU A 24 0.38 -3.38 -3.87
N LEU A 25 0.65 -4.65 -3.60
CA LEU A 25 0.30 -5.29 -2.34
C LEU A 25 1.16 -4.76 -1.20
N GLU A 26 2.43 -4.46 -1.44
CA GLU A 26 3.27 -3.76 -0.48
C GLU A 26 2.69 -2.39 -0.10
N VAL A 27 2.34 -1.56 -1.09
CA VAL A 27 1.76 -0.23 -0.84
C VAL A 27 0.42 -0.33 -0.09
N LEU A 28 -0.44 -1.28 -0.46
CA LEU A 28 -1.72 -1.49 0.24
C LEU A 28 -1.52 -1.98 1.68
N THR A 29 -0.54 -2.84 1.91
CA THR A 29 -0.19 -3.31 3.25
C THR A 29 0.26 -2.13 4.12
N MET A 30 1.16 -1.30 3.60
CA MET A 30 1.69 -0.13 4.31
C MET A 30 0.60 0.90 4.61
N ALA A 31 -0.24 1.22 3.62
CA ALA A 31 -1.36 2.13 3.80
C ALA A 31 -2.35 1.62 4.87
N LEU A 32 -2.70 0.33 4.84
CA LEU A 32 -3.59 -0.27 5.83
C LEU A 32 -3.00 -0.22 7.24
N THR A 33 -1.73 -0.63 7.40
CA THR A 33 -1.05 -0.60 8.70
C THR A 33 -0.97 0.84 9.23
N ALA A 34 -0.55 1.79 8.40
CA ALA A 34 -0.47 3.20 8.78
C ALA A 34 -1.84 3.77 9.17
N SER A 35 -2.89 3.47 8.42
CA SER A 35 -4.25 3.92 8.73
C SER A 35 -4.77 3.37 10.07
N ILE A 36 -4.47 2.10 10.39
CA ILE A 36 -4.80 1.52 11.70
C ILE A 36 -4.04 2.24 12.83
N CYS A 37 -2.85 2.77 12.53
CA CYS A 37 -2.06 3.61 13.44
C CYS A 37 -2.49 5.10 13.46
N GLY A 38 -3.53 5.49 12.73
CA GLY A 38 -4.06 6.85 12.74
C GLY A 38 -3.53 7.77 11.64
N ALA A 39 -2.87 7.23 10.61
CA ALA A 39 -2.51 8.01 9.43
C ALA A 39 -3.75 8.35 8.59
N GLU A 40 -3.86 9.61 8.15
CA GLU A 40 -5.04 10.14 7.44
C GLU A 40 -4.74 10.53 5.98
N SER A 41 -3.46 10.62 5.61
CA SER A 41 -3.02 11.05 4.29
C SER A 41 -1.97 10.14 3.65
N CYS A 42 -1.81 10.24 2.33
CA CYS A 42 -0.74 9.52 1.60
C CYS A 42 0.67 9.99 2.02
N SER A 43 0.80 11.24 2.47
CA SER A 43 2.06 11.74 3.03
C SER A 43 2.38 11.02 4.33
N ASP A 44 1.38 10.81 5.20
CA ASP A 44 1.56 10.07 6.45
C ASP A 44 1.97 8.62 6.19
N PHE A 45 1.47 7.99 5.13
CA PHE A 45 1.91 6.64 4.74
C PHE A 45 3.37 6.62 4.28
N ALA A 46 3.81 7.66 3.57
CA ALA A 46 5.21 7.81 3.19
C ALA A 46 6.09 8.05 4.41
N ASP A 47 5.64 8.86 5.38
CA ASP A 47 6.36 9.09 6.63
C ASP A 47 6.42 7.81 7.49
N PHE A 48 5.33 7.04 7.54
CA PHE A 48 5.27 5.73 8.21
C PHE A 48 6.19 4.69 7.58
N ALA A 49 6.33 4.73 6.24
CA ALA A 49 7.19 3.84 5.47
C ALA A 49 8.68 4.08 5.71
N VAL A 50 9.04 5.32 6.06
CA VAL A 50 10.41 5.72 6.33
C VAL A 50 10.69 5.43 7.79
N ASP A 51 10.99 4.16 8.08
CA ASP A 51 11.53 3.79 9.39
C ASP A 51 13.00 4.26 9.50
N ARG A 52 13.35 4.79 10.67
CA ARG A 52 14.73 5.14 11.07
C ARG A 52 15.27 4.08 12.01
#